data_AF-I4VIE9-F1
#
_entry.id   AF-I4VIE9-F1
#
_cell.length_a   1.000
_cell.length_b   1.000
_cell.length_c   1.000
_cell.angle_alpha   90.00
_cell.angle_beta   90.00
_cell.angle_gamma   90.00
#
_symmetry.space_group_name_H-M   'P 1'
#
loop_
_entity.id
_entity.type
_entity.pdbx_description
1 polymer ?
#
loop_
_entity_poly.entity_id
_entity_poly.type
_entity_poly.pdbx_seq_one_letter_code
_entity_poly.pdbx_strand_id
1 'polypeptide(L)'
;PGDAAALYGSDLGREVARFAERVAAVSDRAGVDLVHAHDWMTFPAAIAVADRHQLPLFLHVHSTEYDRSGDGANPGIVAIERMACERASHVFAVSDYTRGILVSRYGIDPAKVSVVYNAPDADELPPATAPESGARQPWVVFLGRLTFQKGPDHFLRAAAEVAQLDPAARFLICGSGDMLDALKQQAQALGIAERVEFRGFLTPGAVDRLLAQSSLLVMPSVSEPFGLVALEALRAGTPVVLSRQSGVREVLGHSLQVDFWDHEKLADQILAVLRLPVLARQLVEEGRAQLARLSWDESAQRIVDAYASVAGLDVAGAAAR
;
A
#
# COMPACT_ATOMS: atom_id res chain seq x y z
N PRO A 1 -17.85 6.22 11.86
CA PRO A 1 -17.96 7.08 10.67
C PRO A 1 -16.94 8.22 10.77
N GLY A 2 -15.82 8.10 10.03
CA GLY A 2 -14.77 9.13 10.02
C GLY A 2 -15.28 10.42 9.40
N ASP A 3 -14.96 11.54 10.02
CA ASP A 3 -15.26 12.86 9.45
C ASP A 3 -14.40 13.03 8.19
N ALA A 4 -15.01 12.97 7.01
CA ALA A 4 -14.29 13.14 5.75
C ALA A 4 -13.55 14.48 5.66
N ALA A 5 -13.99 15.50 6.43
CA ALA A 5 -13.28 16.77 6.53
C ALA A 5 -11.93 16.65 7.26
N ALA A 6 -11.78 15.69 8.17
CA ALA A 6 -10.52 15.43 8.86
C ALA A 6 -9.48 14.73 7.95
N LEU A 7 -9.94 13.89 7.01
CA LEU A 7 -9.04 13.17 6.11
C LEU A 7 -8.56 14.02 4.93
N TYR A 8 -9.43 14.90 4.39
CA TYR A 8 -9.18 15.62 3.14
C TYR A 8 -9.04 17.14 3.30
N GLY A 9 -9.44 17.72 4.43
CA GLY A 9 -9.53 19.18 4.59
C GLY A 9 -10.69 19.80 3.81
N SER A 10 -11.03 21.06 4.10
CA SER A 10 -12.23 21.73 3.57
C SER A 10 -12.10 22.28 2.14
N ASP A 11 -10.88 22.50 1.63
CA ASP A 11 -10.64 23.14 0.32
C ASP A 11 -10.21 22.14 -0.78
N LEU A 12 -9.98 20.87 -0.44
CA LEU A 12 -9.40 19.91 -1.39
C LEU A 12 -10.26 19.71 -2.64
N GLY A 13 -11.58 19.62 -2.50
CA GLY A 13 -12.48 19.48 -3.65
C GLY A 13 -12.40 20.67 -4.61
N ARG A 14 -12.19 21.89 -4.09
CA ARG A 14 -12.02 23.09 -4.89
C ARG A 14 -10.67 23.10 -5.61
N GLU A 15 -9.61 22.68 -4.92
CA GLU A 15 -8.27 22.57 -5.53
C GLU A 15 -8.22 21.48 -6.60
N VAL A 16 -8.93 20.36 -6.42
CA VAL A 16 -9.12 19.33 -7.47
C VAL A 16 -9.83 19.90 -8.69
N ALA A 17 -10.90 20.69 -8.51
CA ALA A 17 -11.58 21.36 -9.62
C ALA A 17 -10.68 22.38 -10.35
N ARG A 18 -9.94 23.20 -9.60
CA ARG A 18 -8.96 24.15 -10.16
C ARG A 18 -7.84 23.45 -10.92
N PHE A 19 -7.36 22.33 -10.41
CA PHE A 19 -6.38 21.49 -11.09
C PHE A 19 -6.95 21.00 -12.43
N ALA A 20 -8.17 20.49 -12.45
CA ALA A 20 -8.83 20.04 -13.67
C ALA A 20 -8.96 21.13 -14.74
N GLU A 21 -9.40 22.33 -14.35
CA GLU A 21 -9.49 23.49 -15.26
C GLU A 21 -8.13 23.85 -15.86
N ARG A 22 -7.07 23.87 -15.05
CA ARG A 22 -5.71 24.21 -15.50
C ARG A 22 -5.14 23.17 -16.44
N VAL A 23 -5.27 21.89 -16.12
CA VAL A 23 -4.79 20.78 -16.96
C VAL A 23 -5.51 20.78 -18.30
N ALA A 24 -6.84 20.96 -18.30
CA ALA A 24 -7.62 21.07 -19.53
C ALA A 24 -7.15 22.26 -20.40
N ALA A 25 -6.88 23.42 -19.80
CA ALA A 25 -6.43 24.60 -20.55
C ALA A 25 -5.03 24.44 -21.19
N VAL A 26 -4.11 23.71 -20.56
CA VAL A 26 -2.77 23.48 -21.12
C VAL A 26 -2.72 22.32 -22.12
N SER A 27 -3.70 21.41 -22.07
CA SER A 27 -3.74 20.21 -22.92
C SER A 27 -3.83 20.53 -24.43
N ASP A 28 -4.46 21.65 -24.80
CA ASP A 28 -4.59 22.10 -26.19
C ASP A 28 -3.24 22.31 -26.90
N ARG A 29 -2.14 22.42 -26.15
CA ARG A 29 -0.80 22.67 -26.66
C ARG A 29 0.11 21.45 -26.60
N ALA A 30 -0.35 20.34 -26.05
CA ALA A 30 0.51 19.22 -25.67
C ALA A 30 0.73 18.17 -26.77
N GLY A 31 -0.16 18.05 -27.75
CA GLY A 31 -0.04 17.06 -28.85
C GLY A 31 0.06 15.63 -28.35
N VAL A 32 -0.96 15.16 -27.61
CA VAL A 32 -0.97 13.86 -26.92
C VAL A 32 -1.91 12.85 -27.59
N ASP A 33 -1.56 11.56 -27.51
CA ASP A 33 -2.33 10.47 -28.13
C ASP A 33 -3.27 9.75 -27.15
N LEU A 34 -3.05 9.90 -25.84
CA LEU A 34 -3.86 9.31 -24.77
C LEU A 34 -3.76 10.12 -23.47
N VAL A 35 -4.67 9.83 -22.53
CA VAL A 35 -4.61 10.35 -21.16
C VAL A 35 -4.43 9.18 -20.19
N HIS A 36 -3.44 9.24 -19.31
CA HIS A 36 -3.30 8.30 -18.19
C HIS A 36 -3.27 9.07 -16.87
N ALA A 37 -4.17 8.73 -15.95
CA ALA A 37 -4.34 9.40 -14.67
C ALA A 37 -4.26 8.44 -13.49
N HIS A 38 -3.76 8.94 -12.36
CA HIS A 38 -3.53 8.17 -11.14
C HIS A 38 -4.40 8.72 -10.00
N ASP A 39 -5.25 7.86 -9.44
CA ASP A 39 -6.18 8.14 -8.34
C ASP A 39 -7.15 9.33 -8.52
N TRP A 40 -8.18 9.33 -7.66
CA TRP A 40 -9.39 10.14 -7.79
C TRP A 40 -9.18 11.65 -7.93
N MET A 41 -8.10 12.19 -7.35
CA MET A 41 -7.82 13.63 -7.41
C MET A 41 -7.48 14.10 -8.82
N THR A 42 -6.95 13.22 -9.68
CA THR A 42 -6.59 13.54 -11.06
C THR A 42 -7.68 13.19 -12.06
N PHE A 43 -8.65 12.35 -11.66
CA PHE A 43 -9.67 11.83 -12.56
C PHE A 43 -10.57 12.90 -13.20
N PRO A 44 -11.04 13.95 -12.50
CA PRO A 44 -11.82 15.01 -13.14
C PRO A 44 -11.05 15.72 -14.26
N ALA A 45 -9.74 15.97 -14.05
CA ALA A 45 -8.86 16.55 -15.06
C ALA A 45 -8.72 15.61 -16.27
N ALA A 46 -8.52 14.33 -15.98
CA ALA A 46 -8.32 13.30 -17.00
C ALA A 46 -9.55 13.13 -17.89
N ILE A 47 -10.74 13.08 -17.30
CA ILE A 47 -12.02 13.04 -18.02
C ILE A 47 -12.16 14.30 -18.89
N ALA A 48 -11.92 15.49 -18.33
CA ALA A 48 -12.06 16.74 -19.07
C ALA A 48 -11.14 16.81 -20.30
N VAL A 49 -9.87 16.38 -20.17
CA VAL A 49 -8.94 16.30 -21.29
C VAL A 49 -9.36 15.24 -22.30
N ALA A 50 -9.71 14.04 -21.84
CA ALA A 50 -10.10 12.94 -22.71
C ALA A 50 -11.37 13.24 -23.52
N ASP A 51 -12.37 13.86 -22.91
CA ASP A 51 -13.61 14.26 -23.58
C ASP A 51 -13.39 15.41 -24.57
N ARG A 52 -12.59 16.42 -24.18
CA ARG A 52 -12.28 17.57 -25.03
C ARG A 52 -11.54 17.19 -26.30
N HIS A 53 -10.59 16.25 -26.20
CA HIS A 53 -9.74 15.84 -27.32
C HIS A 53 -10.14 14.49 -27.93
N GLN A 54 -11.23 13.88 -27.46
CA GLN A 54 -11.72 12.57 -27.89
C GLN A 54 -10.64 11.46 -27.78
N LEU A 55 -9.86 11.50 -26.70
CA LEU A 55 -8.74 10.59 -26.47
C LEU A 55 -9.16 9.36 -25.63
N PRO A 56 -8.47 8.22 -25.81
CA PRO A 56 -8.58 7.09 -24.89
C PRO A 56 -8.08 7.48 -23.49
N LEU A 57 -8.82 7.03 -22.47
CA LEU A 57 -8.54 7.34 -21.07
C LEU A 57 -8.12 6.08 -20.32
N PHE A 58 -6.92 6.09 -19.76
CA PHE A 58 -6.41 5.04 -18.89
C PHE A 58 -6.37 5.55 -17.47
N LEU A 59 -6.74 4.69 -16.51
CA LEU A 59 -6.63 5.02 -15.09
C LEU A 59 -5.76 3.99 -14.39
N HIS A 60 -4.96 4.45 -13.44
CA HIS A 60 -4.28 3.61 -12.47
C HIS A 60 -4.85 3.89 -11.08
N VAL A 61 -5.41 2.87 -10.44
CA VAL A 61 -5.97 2.96 -9.10
C VAL A 61 -4.99 2.35 -8.11
N HIS A 62 -4.36 3.21 -7.30
CA HIS A 62 -3.47 2.82 -6.21
C HIS A 62 -4.22 2.69 -4.89
N SER A 63 -5.35 3.38 -4.74
CA SER A 63 -6.24 3.24 -3.60
C SER A 63 -7.62 3.77 -3.93
N THR A 64 -8.65 3.08 -3.44
CA THR A 64 -10.04 3.53 -3.51
C THR A 64 -10.49 4.22 -2.22
N GLU A 65 -11.61 4.92 -2.25
CA GLU A 65 -12.21 5.49 -1.05
C GLU A 65 -12.63 4.42 -0.04
N TYR A 66 -13.07 3.24 -0.51
CA TYR A 66 -13.35 2.11 0.37
C TYR A 66 -12.09 1.59 1.07
N ASP A 67 -10.92 1.65 0.43
CA ASP A 67 -9.67 1.29 1.09
C ASP A 67 -9.35 2.23 2.25
N ARG A 68 -9.54 3.53 2.04
CA ARG A 68 -9.14 4.57 3.00
C ARG A 68 -10.10 4.68 4.18
N SER A 69 -11.39 4.51 3.91
CA SER A 69 -12.46 4.87 4.84
C SER A 69 -13.37 3.69 5.21
N GLY A 70 -13.22 2.52 4.59
CA GLY A 70 -14.08 1.36 4.82
C GLY A 70 -15.55 1.70 4.59
N ASP A 71 -16.41 1.38 5.55
CA ASP A 71 -17.85 1.70 5.48
C ASP A 71 -18.18 3.18 5.73
N GLY A 72 -17.19 4.00 6.11
CA GLY A 72 -17.29 5.45 6.22
C GLY A 72 -16.97 6.21 4.93
N ALA A 73 -16.97 5.53 3.78
CA ALA A 73 -16.58 6.07 2.48
C ALA A 73 -17.32 7.38 2.12
N ASN A 74 -16.57 8.39 1.67
CA ASN A 74 -17.15 9.64 1.19
C ASN A 74 -17.91 9.42 -0.14
N PRO A 75 -19.23 9.63 -0.19
CA PRO A 75 -20.03 9.32 -1.39
C PRO A 75 -19.65 10.17 -2.61
N GLY A 76 -19.15 11.40 -2.41
CA GLY A 76 -18.69 12.25 -3.49
C GLY A 76 -17.41 11.73 -4.14
N ILE A 77 -16.44 11.29 -3.35
CA ILE A 77 -15.19 10.68 -3.86
C ILE A 77 -15.51 9.34 -4.54
N VAL A 78 -16.38 8.52 -3.93
CA VAL A 78 -16.86 7.27 -4.55
C VAL A 78 -17.50 7.55 -5.90
N ALA A 79 -18.29 8.62 -6.04
CA ALA A 79 -18.90 8.99 -7.31
C ALA A 79 -17.86 9.40 -8.37
N ILE A 80 -16.82 10.15 -7.98
CA ILE A 80 -15.70 10.52 -8.86
C ILE A 80 -14.94 9.28 -9.34
N GLU A 81 -14.56 8.40 -8.41
CA GLU A 81 -13.86 7.15 -8.71
C GLU A 81 -14.70 6.26 -9.65
N ARG A 82 -15.99 6.08 -9.35
CA ARG A 82 -16.92 5.29 -10.19
C ARG A 82 -17.04 5.89 -11.58
N MET A 83 -17.39 7.18 -11.69
CA MET A 83 -17.59 7.86 -12.96
C MET A 83 -16.34 7.76 -13.85
N ALA A 84 -15.17 8.01 -13.28
CA ALA A 84 -13.91 7.93 -14.01
C ALA A 84 -13.63 6.52 -14.50
N CYS A 85 -13.78 5.53 -13.60
CA CYS A 85 -13.54 4.15 -13.98
C CYS A 85 -14.59 3.63 -14.97
N GLU A 86 -15.83 4.10 -14.96
CA GLU A 86 -16.84 3.82 -15.99
C GLU A 86 -16.48 4.48 -17.33
N ARG A 87 -16.00 5.73 -17.31
CA ARG A 87 -15.59 6.49 -18.51
C ARG A 87 -14.29 6.00 -19.15
N ALA A 88 -13.38 5.43 -18.37
CA ALA A 88 -12.07 4.99 -18.87
C ALA A 88 -12.18 4.01 -20.06
N SER A 89 -11.18 3.97 -20.92
CA SER A 89 -11.00 2.88 -21.88
C SER A 89 -10.49 1.62 -21.17
N HIS A 90 -9.61 1.79 -20.17
CA HIS A 90 -9.06 0.69 -19.38
C HIS A 90 -8.64 1.15 -17.98
N VAL A 91 -8.65 0.24 -17.00
CA VAL A 91 -8.27 0.51 -15.61
C VAL A 91 -7.20 -0.47 -15.16
N PHE A 92 -6.10 0.05 -14.63
CA PHE A 92 -5.06 -0.71 -13.95
C PHE A 92 -5.30 -0.68 -12.44
N ALA A 93 -5.36 -1.85 -11.82
CA ALA A 93 -5.36 -2.01 -10.38
C ALA A 93 -3.99 -2.50 -9.91
N VAL A 94 -3.52 -2.01 -8.76
CA VAL A 94 -2.22 -2.41 -8.20
C VAL A 94 -2.17 -3.84 -7.64
N SER A 95 -3.32 -4.50 -7.53
CA SER A 95 -3.48 -5.87 -7.04
C SER A 95 -4.82 -6.46 -7.46
N ASP A 96 -4.95 -7.78 -7.39
CA ASP A 96 -6.24 -8.48 -7.50
C ASP A 96 -7.18 -8.10 -6.35
N TYR A 97 -6.64 -7.79 -5.17
CA TYR A 97 -7.40 -7.22 -4.07
C TYR A 97 -8.10 -5.90 -4.47
N THR A 98 -7.35 -4.93 -4.99
CA THR A 98 -7.92 -3.65 -5.46
C THR A 98 -8.86 -3.86 -6.65
N ARG A 99 -8.51 -4.76 -7.58
CA ARG A 99 -9.41 -5.16 -8.68
C ARG A 99 -10.74 -5.71 -8.15
N GLY A 100 -10.71 -6.54 -7.11
CA GLY A 100 -11.88 -7.08 -6.44
C GLY A 100 -12.78 -5.98 -5.86
N ILE A 101 -12.21 -4.94 -5.28
CA ILE A 101 -12.96 -3.76 -4.79
C ILE A 101 -13.62 -3.01 -5.95
N LEU A 102 -12.87 -2.72 -7.02
CA LEU A 102 -13.40 -2.05 -8.22
C LEU A 102 -14.58 -2.82 -8.84
N VAL A 103 -14.47 -4.13 -8.94
CA VAL A 103 -15.54 -4.97 -9.48
C VAL A 103 -16.74 -5.02 -8.52
N SER A 104 -16.51 -5.38 -7.26
CA SER A 104 -17.61 -5.68 -6.33
C SER A 104 -18.29 -4.46 -5.71
N ARG A 105 -17.55 -3.37 -5.46
CA ARG A 105 -18.05 -2.17 -4.76
C ARG A 105 -18.33 -1.02 -5.73
N TYR A 106 -17.53 -0.90 -6.80
CA TYR A 106 -17.75 0.13 -7.82
C TYR A 106 -18.61 -0.37 -9.00
N GLY A 107 -18.76 -1.69 -9.18
CA GLY A 107 -19.63 -2.27 -10.22
C GLY A 107 -18.99 -2.30 -11.60
N ILE A 108 -17.66 -2.35 -11.66
CA ILE A 108 -16.91 -2.11 -12.90
C ILE A 108 -16.62 -3.42 -13.61
N ASP A 109 -16.79 -3.41 -14.93
CA ASP A 109 -16.63 -4.59 -15.77
C ASP A 109 -15.25 -5.23 -15.54
N PRO A 110 -15.19 -6.47 -15.04
CA PRO A 110 -13.94 -7.19 -14.85
C PRO A 110 -13.06 -7.28 -16.10
N ALA A 111 -13.65 -7.22 -17.31
CA ALA A 111 -12.91 -7.27 -18.58
C ALA A 111 -12.09 -6.00 -18.85
N LYS A 112 -12.44 -4.89 -18.20
CA LYS A 112 -11.77 -3.58 -18.34
C LYS A 112 -10.72 -3.32 -17.26
N VAL A 113 -10.62 -4.21 -16.27
CA VAL A 113 -9.69 -4.05 -15.15
C VAL A 113 -8.60 -5.11 -15.21
N SER A 114 -7.35 -4.69 -15.40
CA SER A 114 -6.17 -5.57 -15.32
C SER A 114 -5.29 -5.23 -14.13
N VAL A 115 -4.56 -6.22 -13.62
CA VAL A 115 -3.63 -6.03 -12.50
C VAL A 115 -2.22 -5.71 -13.00
N VAL A 116 -1.66 -4.62 -12.49
CA VAL A 116 -0.25 -4.24 -12.67
C VAL A 116 0.35 -4.03 -11.29
N TYR A 117 1.15 -5.00 -10.84
CA TYR A 117 1.80 -4.93 -9.53
C TYR A 117 2.85 -3.82 -9.48
N ASN A 118 3.03 -3.22 -8.31
CA ASN A 118 4.20 -2.37 -8.08
C ASN A 118 5.46 -3.24 -7.90
N ALA A 119 6.62 -2.64 -8.16
CA ALA A 119 7.92 -3.27 -7.97
C ALA A 119 8.75 -2.45 -6.96
N PRO A 120 9.79 -3.05 -6.34
CA PRO A 120 10.76 -2.30 -5.55
C PRO A 120 11.68 -1.48 -6.47
N ASP A 121 12.15 -0.31 -6.03
CA ASP A 121 13.10 0.48 -6.81
C ASP A 121 14.48 -0.19 -6.89
N ALA A 122 14.98 -0.43 -8.09
CA ALA A 122 16.23 -1.16 -8.33
C ALA A 122 17.46 -0.48 -7.70
N ASP A 123 17.45 0.86 -7.66
CA ASP A 123 18.61 1.68 -7.28
C ASP A 123 18.57 2.19 -5.82
N GLU A 124 17.48 1.96 -5.08
CA GLU A 124 17.37 2.43 -3.70
C GLU A 124 17.86 1.36 -2.71
N LEU A 125 19.13 1.49 -2.34
CA LEU A 125 19.83 0.99 -1.14
C LEU A 125 20.89 -0.10 -1.38
N PRO A 126 22.09 0.04 -0.76
CA PRO A 126 23.13 -0.99 -0.80
C PRO A 126 22.63 -2.29 -0.17
N PRO A 127 23.22 -3.45 -0.53
CA PRO A 127 22.86 -4.74 0.05
C PRO A 127 22.87 -4.64 1.58
N ALA A 128 21.79 -5.09 2.20
CA ALA A 128 21.59 -5.00 3.64
C ALA A 128 22.86 -5.40 4.41
N THR A 129 23.52 -4.43 5.04
CA THR A 129 24.54 -4.74 6.04
C THR A 129 23.80 -5.38 7.20
N ALA A 130 23.90 -6.71 7.33
CA ALA A 130 23.49 -7.39 8.54
C ALA A 130 24.12 -6.65 9.74
N PRO A 131 23.41 -6.51 10.87
CA PRO A 131 23.98 -5.88 12.05
C PRO A 131 25.35 -6.51 12.35
N GLU A 132 26.37 -5.67 12.62
CA GLU A 132 27.76 -6.10 12.83
C GLU A 132 27.90 -7.16 13.95
N SER A 133 26.93 -7.22 14.87
CA SER A 133 26.85 -8.19 15.97
C SER A 133 26.10 -9.48 15.63
N GLY A 134 25.45 -9.58 14.46
CA GLY A 134 24.63 -10.71 14.01
C GLY A 134 23.26 -10.86 14.72
N ALA A 135 23.01 -10.16 15.83
CA ALA A 135 21.76 -10.26 16.59
C ALA A 135 20.80 -9.11 16.26
N ARG A 136 19.60 -9.45 15.74
CA ARG A 136 18.48 -8.51 15.62
C ARG A 136 17.93 -8.21 17.01
N GLN A 137 17.44 -6.99 17.20
CA GLN A 137 16.69 -6.62 18.41
C GLN A 137 15.34 -7.36 18.38
N PRO A 138 14.75 -7.74 19.53
CA PRO A 138 13.42 -8.37 19.60
C PRO A 138 12.28 -7.37 19.33
N TRP A 139 12.51 -6.45 18.40
CA TRP A 139 11.58 -5.43 17.95
C TRP A 139 10.63 -6.03 16.94
N VAL A 140 9.35 -5.98 17.27
CA VAL A 140 8.22 -6.22 16.39
C VAL A 140 7.71 -4.85 15.96
N VAL A 141 7.73 -4.58 14.66
CA VAL A 141 7.50 -3.24 14.12
C VAL A 141 6.17 -3.18 13.40
N PHE A 142 5.41 -2.13 13.67
CA PHE A 142 4.42 -1.58 12.78
C PHE A 142 5.01 -0.32 12.12
N LEU A 143 4.92 -0.23 10.80
CA LEU A 143 5.43 0.92 10.03
C LEU A 143 4.38 1.37 9.01
N GLY A 144 3.91 2.61 9.15
CA GLY A 144 2.94 3.21 8.23
C GLY A 144 2.09 4.30 8.87
N ARG A 145 1.16 4.87 8.09
CA ARG A 145 0.21 5.86 8.61
C ARG A 145 -0.64 5.27 9.74
N LEU A 146 -0.82 6.03 10.83
CA LEU A 146 -1.61 5.62 12.00
C LEU A 146 -3.10 5.91 11.75
N THR A 147 -3.68 5.11 10.85
CA THR A 147 -5.05 5.28 10.32
C THR A 147 -5.79 3.95 10.39
N PHE A 148 -7.11 3.99 10.38
CA PHE A 148 -7.97 2.80 10.40
C PHE A 148 -7.57 1.79 9.33
N GLN A 149 -7.33 2.29 8.10
CA GLN A 149 -6.89 1.50 6.95
C GLN A 149 -5.69 0.58 7.27
N LYS A 150 -4.70 1.08 8.00
CA LYS A 150 -3.45 0.36 8.27
C LYS A 150 -3.53 -0.58 9.47
N GLY A 151 -4.57 -0.48 10.30
CA GLY A 151 -4.85 -1.37 11.44
C GLY A 151 -3.85 -1.33 12.61
N PRO A 152 -3.25 -0.19 13.02
CA PRO A 152 -2.33 -0.16 14.16
C PRO A 152 -2.99 -0.57 15.50
N ASP A 153 -4.31 -0.51 15.61
CA ASP A 153 -5.06 -1.01 16.77
C ASP A 153 -5.08 -2.55 16.81
N HIS A 154 -5.17 -3.22 15.65
CA HIS A 154 -5.03 -4.68 15.52
C HIS A 154 -3.61 -5.13 15.91
N PHE A 155 -2.59 -4.35 15.53
CA PHE A 155 -1.21 -4.57 15.97
C PHE A 155 -1.10 -4.57 17.50
N LEU A 156 -1.68 -3.57 18.17
CA LEU A 156 -1.62 -3.46 19.64
C LEU A 156 -2.33 -4.62 20.35
N ARG A 157 -3.46 -5.10 19.82
CA ARG A 157 -4.18 -6.26 20.40
C ARG A 157 -3.32 -7.53 20.35
N ALA A 158 -2.74 -7.84 19.20
CA ALA A 158 -1.82 -8.97 19.07
C ALA A 158 -0.55 -8.77 19.94
N ALA A 159 -0.02 -7.55 20.01
CA ALA A 159 1.11 -7.23 20.87
C ALA A 159 0.84 -7.51 22.36
N ALA A 160 -0.39 -7.29 22.83
CA ALA A 160 -0.79 -7.59 24.20
C ALA A 160 -0.72 -9.09 24.50
N GLU A 161 -1.16 -9.93 23.57
CA GLU A 161 -1.08 -11.39 23.71
C GLU A 161 0.36 -11.90 23.67
N VAL A 162 1.17 -11.39 22.73
CA VAL A 162 2.60 -11.69 22.65
C VAL A 162 3.31 -11.28 23.95
N ALA A 163 2.99 -10.11 24.51
CA ALA A 163 3.60 -9.62 25.75
C ALA A 163 3.34 -10.54 26.96
N GLN A 164 2.23 -11.26 26.99
CA GLN A 164 1.96 -12.23 28.06
C GLN A 164 2.88 -13.45 27.98
N LEU A 165 3.27 -13.84 26.76
CA LEU A 165 4.00 -15.08 26.48
C LEU A 165 5.51 -14.84 26.25
N ASP A 166 5.92 -13.63 25.90
CA ASP A 166 7.32 -13.23 25.71
C ASP A 166 7.59 -11.86 26.39
N PRO A 167 8.18 -11.88 27.61
CA PRO A 167 8.56 -10.66 28.32
C PRO A 167 9.67 -9.82 27.66
N ALA A 168 10.47 -10.42 26.77
CA ALA A 168 11.56 -9.75 26.09
C ALA A 168 11.10 -9.00 24.83
N ALA A 169 9.95 -9.35 24.28
CA ALA A 169 9.37 -8.68 23.12
C ALA A 169 9.18 -7.16 23.37
N ARG A 170 9.47 -6.37 22.34
CA ARG A 170 9.26 -4.92 22.31
C ARG A 170 8.56 -4.55 21.01
N PHE A 171 7.65 -3.59 21.10
CA PHE A 171 6.79 -3.21 19.98
C PHE A 171 7.08 -1.77 19.59
N LEU A 172 7.33 -1.54 18.31
CA LEU A 172 7.58 -0.20 17.78
C LEU A 172 6.46 0.18 16.83
N ILE A 173 5.85 1.34 17.05
CA ILE A 173 4.85 1.93 16.16
C ILE A 173 5.48 3.18 15.52
N CYS A 174 5.75 3.10 14.22
CA CYS A 174 6.43 4.12 13.46
C CYS A 174 5.50 4.70 12.41
N GLY A 175 5.30 6.01 12.45
CA GLY A 175 4.42 6.77 11.59
C GLY A 175 3.64 7.86 12.33
N SER A 176 2.76 8.53 11.59
CA SER A 176 1.87 9.57 12.10
C SER A 176 0.46 9.35 11.54
N GLY A 177 -0.56 9.87 12.23
CA GLY A 177 -1.95 9.75 11.83
C GLY A 177 -2.90 10.13 12.96
N ASP A 178 -4.18 10.20 12.62
CA ASP A 178 -5.28 10.59 13.48
C ASP A 178 -5.50 9.64 14.67
N MET A 179 -5.09 8.37 14.55
CA MET A 179 -5.25 7.39 15.61
C MET A 179 -4.20 7.49 16.73
N LEU A 180 -3.17 8.34 16.63
CA LEU A 180 -2.02 8.31 17.56
C LEU A 180 -2.42 8.34 19.04
N ASP A 181 -3.30 9.27 19.43
CA ASP A 181 -3.71 9.42 20.83
C ASP A 181 -4.58 8.25 21.30
N ALA A 182 -5.49 7.77 20.45
CA ALA A 182 -6.30 6.58 20.72
C ALA A 182 -5.43 5.32 20.90
N LEU A 183 -4.38 5.17 20.10
CA LEU A 183 -3.44 4.05 20.20
C LEU A 183 -2.63 4.09 21.50
N LYS A 184 -2.19 5.27 21.95
CA LYS A 184 -1.51 5.41 23.25
C LYS A 184 -2.43 5.03 24.41
N GLN A 185 -3.69 5.48 24.38
CA GLN A 185 -4.70 5.09 25.38
C GLN A 185 -4.99 3.59 25.34
N GLN A 186 -5.08 3.00 24.14
CA GLN A 186 -5.27 1.56 23.98
C GLN A 186 -4.08 0.76 24.54
N ALA A 187 -2.84 1.18 24.29
CA ALA A 187 -1.66 0.52 24.86
C ALA A 187 -1.65 0.56 26.40
N GLN A 188 -2.12 1.66 27.01
CA GLN A 188 -2.32 1.76 28.46
C GLN A 188 -3.42 0.81 28.96
N ALA A 189 -4.58 0.81 28.29
CA ALA A 189 -5.71 -0.06 28.65
C ALA A 189 -5.36 -1.55 28.54
N LEU A 190 -4.50 -1.92 27.58
CA LEU A 190 -3.98 -3.28 27.40
C LEU A 190 -2.85 -3.64 28.37
N GLY A 191 -2.37 -2.69 29.19
CA GLY A 191 -1.28 -2.94 30.15
C GLY A 191 0.10 -3.13 29.52
N ILE A 192 0.30 -2.70 28.27
CA ILE A 192 1.56 -2.88 27.52
C ILE A 192 2.28 -1.56 27.19
N ALA A 193 1.83 -0.44 27.75
CA ALA A 193 2.40 0.88 27.46
C ALA A 193 3.92 0.95 27.62
N GLU A 194 4.50 0.28 28.63
CA GLU A 194 5.96 0.24 28.84
C GLU A 194 6.73 -0.60 27.81
N ARG A 195 6.02 -1.39 26.99
CA ARG A 195 6.59 -2.26 25.96
C ARG A 195 6.37 -1.74 24.54
N VAL A 196 5.58 -0.67 24.39
CA VAL A 196 5.25 -0.06 23.11
C VAL A 196 5.95 1.31 23.02
N GLU A 197 6.77 1.50 22.00
CA GLU A 197 7.40 2.78 21.71
C GLU A 197 6.78 3.39 20.44
N PHE A 198 6.31 4.64 20.54
CA PHE A 198 5.81 5.41 19.41
C PHE A 198 6.91 6.32 18.89
N ARG A 199 7.46 6.03 17.70
CA ARG A 199 8.63 6.75 17.14
C ARG A 199 8.27 7.89 16.19
N GLY A 200 6.99 8.11 15.92
CA GLY A 200 6.55 9.14 14.98
C GLY A 200 7.00 8.85 13.54
N PHE A 201 6.98 9.88 12.70
CA PHE A 201 7.43 9.78 11.30
C PHE A 201 8.96 9.59 11.22
N LEU A 202 9.41 8.66 10.39
CA LEU A 202 10.83 8.37 10.18
C LEU A 202 11.25 8.79 8.76
N THR A 203 12.48 9.25 8.63
CA THR A 203 13.09 9.48 7.31
C THR A 203 13.39 8.14 6.62
N PRO A 204 13.51 8.09 5.28
CA PRO A 204 13.80 6.84 4.55
C PRO A 204 15.01 6.08 5.12
N GLY A 205 16.16 6.76 5.30
CA GLY A 205 17.34 6.11 5.89
C GLY A 205 17.16 5.66 7.35
N ALA A 206 16.23 6.23 8.10
CA ALA A 206 15.88 5.75 9.44
C ALA A 206 14.96 4.53 9.40
N VAL A 207 14.07 4.45 8.40
CA VAL A 207 13.26 3.25 8.11
C VAL A 207 14.18 2.07 7.80
N ASP A 208 15.17 2.24 6.94
CA ASP A 208 16.08 1.15 6.57
C ASP A 208 16.84 0.59 7.76
N ARG A 209 17.40 1.49 8.59
CA ARG A 209 18.10 1.10 9.82
C ARG A 209 17.17 0.40 10.80
N LEU A 210 15.95 0.90 10.96
CA LEU A 210 14.95 0.30 11.82
C LEU A 210 14.64 -1.13 11.35
N LEU A 211 14.30 -1.29 10.07
CA LEU A 211 13.96 -2.58 9.49
C LEU A 211 15.14 -3.54 9.65
N ALA A 212 16.35 -3.16 9.26
CA ALA A 212 17.55 -4.01 9.35
C ALA A 212 17.88 -4.49 10.78
N GLN A 213 17.46 -3.75 11.81
CA GLN A 213 17.67 -4.11 13.21
C GLN A 213 16.50 -4.90 13.82
N SER A 214 15.34 -4.88 13.19
CA SER A 214 14.10 -5.44 13.74
C SER A 214 13.98 -6.93 13.50
N SER A 215 13.30 -7.63 14.41
CA SER A 215 13.06 -9.07 14.28
C SER A 215 11.90 -9.39 13.34
N LEU A 216 10.92 -8.49 13.25
CA LEU A 216 9.70 -8.72 12.46
C LEU A 216 9.01 -7.40 12.10
N LEU A 217 8.51 -7.29 10.87
CA LEU A 217 7.53 -6.28 10.47
C LEU A 217 6.13 -6.93 10.45
N VAL A 218 5.13 -6.25 11.00
CA VAL A 218 3.73 -6.70 10.99
C VAL A 218 2.87 -5.67 10.28
N MET A 219 2.11 -6.13 9.28
CA MET A 219 1.18 -5.32 8.50
C MET A 219 -0.26 -5.83 8.68
N PRO A 220 -0.95 -5.49 9.77
CA PRO A 220 -2.29 -5.96 10.07
C PRO A 220 -3.36 -5.07 9.41
N SER A 221 -3.13 -4.70 8.17
CA SER A 221 -3.95 -3.72 7.47
C SER A 221 -5.37 -4.23 7.24
N VAL A 222 -6.34 -3.34 7.46
CA VAL A 222 -7.75 -3.58 7.15
C VAL A 222 -7.96 -3.58 5.63
N SER A 223 -7.27 -2.67 4.94
CA SER A 223 -7.24 -2.56 3.48
C SER A 223 -5.88 -2.04 3.04
N GLU A 224 -5.08 -2.86 2.38
CA GLU A 224 -3.77 -2.46 1.85
C GLU A 224 -3.71 -2.76 0.35
N PRO A 225 -3.92 -1.76 -0.52
CA PRO A 225 -3.96 -1.96 -1.97
C PRO A 225 -2.74 -2.69 -2.53
N PHE A 226 -1.55 -2.39 -2.00
CA PHE A 226 -0.35 -3.16 -2.31
C PHE A 226 0.44 -3.45 -1.04
N GLY A 227 1.25 -2.50 -0.56
CA GLY A 227 2.04 -2.65 0.66
C GLY A 227 3.55 -2.70 0.42
N LEU A 228 4.12 -1.62 -0.12
CA LEU A 228 5.55 -1.52 -0.48
C LEU A 228 6.50 -1.76 0.70
N VAL A 229 6.08 -1.39 1.92
CA VAL A 229 6.89 -1.58 3.14
C VAL A 229 7.22 -3.05 3.43
N ALA A 230 6.42 -4.00 2.94
CA ALA A 230 6.77 -5.42 3.01
C ALA A 230 8.02 -5.75 2.18
N LEU A 231 8.13 -5.13 1.00
CA LEU A 231 9.26 -5.29 0.10
C LEU A 231 10.52 -4.68 0.73
N GLU A 232 10.41 -3.48 1.30
CA GLU A 232 11.49 -2.81 2.03
C GLU A 232 12.01 -3.68 3.20
N ALA A 233 11.11 -4.27 3.99
CA ALA A 233 11.48 -5.15 5.09
C ALA A 233 12.23 -6.40 4.61
N LEU A 234 11.73 -7.08 3.58
CA LEU A 234 12.40 -8.25 3.02
C LEU A 234 13.78 -7.90 2.43
N ARG A 235 13.93 -6.73 1.79
CA ARG A 235 15.24 -6.22 1.35
C ARG A 235 16.19 -6.03 2.53
N ALA A 236 15.71 -5.43 3.62
CA ALA A 236 16.46 -5.26 4.88
C ALA A 236 16.70 -6.58 5.65
N GLY A 237 16.17 -7.70 5.14
CA GLY A 237 16.34 -9.04 5.72
C GLY A 237 15.41 -9.30 6.90
N THR A 238 14.32 -8.57 6.99
CA THR A 238 13.34 -8.61 8.07
C THR A 238 12.12 -9.40 7.60
N PRO A 239 11.76 -10.49 8.29
CA PRO A 239 10.56 -11.23 7.93
C PRO A 239 9.30 -10.39 8.16
N VAL A 240 8.23 -10.74 7.43
CA VAL A 240 6.96 -10.01 7.44
C VAL A 240 5.80 -10.93 7.81
N VAL A 241 4.86 -10.41 8.61
CA VAL A 241 3.51 -10.98 8.76
C VAL A 241 2.52 -10.03 8.10
N LEU A 242 1.76 -10.52 7.15
CA LEU A 242 0.86 -9.73 6.31
C LEU A 242 -0.60 -10.05 6.65
N SER A 243 -1.44 -9.02 6.56
CA SER A 243 -2.88 -9.20 6.45
C SER A 243 -3.25 -9.90 5.13
N ARG A 244 -4.29 -10.74 5.15
CA ARG A 244 -4.88 -11.33 3.94
C ARG A 244 -5.56 -10.28 3.06
N GLN A 245 -5.80 -9.08 3.60
CA GLN A 245 -6.36 -7.92 2.93
C GLN A 245 -5.26 -6.96 2.40
N SER A 246 -4.06 -7.49 2.14
CA SER A 246 -2.94 -6.77 1.53
C SER A 246 -2.59 -7.30 0.15
N GLY A 247 -2.60 -6.45 -0.89
CA GLY A 247 -2.31 -6.84 -2.26
C GLY A 247 -0.92 -7.46 -2.47
N VAL A 248 0.10 -7.02 -1.70
CA VAL A 248 1.47 -7.56 -1.78
C VAL A 248 1.54 -9.04 -1.42
N ARG A 249 0.52 -9.60 -0.74
CA ARG A 249 0.45 -11.04 -0.45
C ARG A 249 0.40 -11.89 -1.72
N GLU A 250 -0.11 -11.33 -2.82
CA GLU A 250 -0.28 -11.98 -4.12
C GLU A 250 1.08 -12.29 -4.76
N VAL A 251 2.09 -11.47 -4.45
CA VAL A 251 3.47 -11.64 -4.90
C VAL A 251 4.38 -12.23 -3.83
N LEU A 252 4.01 -12.15 -2.54
CA LEU A 252 4.75 -12.69 -1.40
C LEU A 252 4.09 -13.96 -0.81
N GLY A 253 3.84 -14.96 -1.65
CA GLY A 253 3.15 -16.19 -1.27
C GLY A 253 3.81 -17.02 -0.15
N HIS A 254 5.10 -16.84 0.13
CA HIS A 254 5.81 -17.54 1.22
C HIS A 254 5.82 -16.78 2.55
N SER A 255 5.29 -15.55 2.58
CA SER A 255 5.16 -14.78 3.82
C SER A 255 4.04 -15.35 4.70
N LEU A 256 4.11 -15.10 6.00
CA LEU A 256 3.02 -15.46 6.92
C LEU A 256 1.83 -14.54 6.67
N GLN A 257 0.64 -15.12 6.50
CA GLN A 257 -0.58 -14.39 6.15
C GLN A 257 -1.70 -14.73 7.14
N VAL A 258 -2.33 -13.70 7.71
CA VAL A 258 -3.43 -13.84 8.68
C VAL A 258 -4.56 -12.88 8.35
N ASP A 259 -5.79 -13.19 8.76
CA ASP A 259 -6.85 -12.19 8.72
C ASP A 259 -6.62 -11.16 9.83
N PHE A 260 -6.70 -9.87 9.51
CA PHE A 260 -6.30 -8.82 10.46
C PHE A 260 -7.12 -8.81 11.78
N TRP A 261 -8.34 -9.35 11.74
CA TRP A 261 -9.22 -9.44 12.91
C TRP A 261 -8.91 -10.63 13.83
N ASP A 262 -8.08 -11.58 13.39
CA ASP A 262 -7.68 -12.75 14.18
C ASP A 262 -6.39 -12.43 14.97
N HIS A 263 -6.56 -11.76 16.11
CA HIS A 263 -5.44 -11.28 16.94
C HIS A 263 -4.66 -12.42 17.55
N GLU A 264 -5.34 -13.52 17.93
CA GLU A 264 -4.73 -14.76 18.42
C GLU A 264 -3.81 -15.37 17.37
N LYS A 265 -4.29 -15.52 16.14
CA LYS A 265 -3.46 -16.06 15.07
C LYS A 265 -2.30 -15.13 14.73
N LEU A 266 -2.52 -13.81 14.77
CA LEU A 266 -1.46 -12.83 14.55
C LEU A 266 -0.38 -12.93 15.63
N ALA A 267 -0.77 -13.03 16.89
CA ALA A 267 0.15 -13.23 18.02
C ALA A 267 0.94 -14.53 17.90
N ASP A 268 0.29 -15.63 17.51
CA ASP A 268 0.94 -16.92 17.24
C ASP A 268 2.03 -16.80 16.17
N GLN A 269 1.74 -16.11 15.06
CA GLN A 269 2.74 -15.90 14.00
C GLN A 269 3.91 -15.03 14.48
N ILE A 270 3.64 -13.99 15.25
CA ILE A 270 4.69 -13.14 15.84
C ILE A 270 5.59 -13.99 16.74
N LEU A 271 5.00 -14.78 17.65
CA LEU A 271 5.75 -15.64 18.58
C LEU A 271 6.55 -16.72 17.83
N ALA A 272 6.00 -17.30 16.77
CA ALA A 272 6.71 -18.27 15.95
C ALA A 272 7.99 -17.66 15.34
N VAL A 273 7.90 -16.46 14.77
CA VAL A 273 9.07 -15.76 14.20
C VAL A 273 10.08 -15.39 15.28
N LEU A 274 9.64 -14.87 16.43
CA LEU A 274 10.53 -14.49 17.54
C LEU A 274 11.27 -15.70 18.15
N ARG A 275 10.61 -16.86 18.24
CA ARG A 275 11.15 -18.05 18.90
C ARG A 275 11.88 -19.02 17.97
N LEU A 276 11.66 -18.95 16.66
CA LEU A 276 12.23 -19.86 15.68
C LEU A 276 13.11 -19.11 14.66
N PRO A 277 14.41 -18.90 14.96
CA PRO A 277 15.32 -18.20 14.04
C PRO A 277 15.44 -18.84 12.65
N VAL A 278 15.25 -20.17 12.56
CA VAL A 278 15.26 -20.89 11.27
C VAL A 278 14.07 -20.46 10.40
N LEU A 279 12.87 -20.36 10.98
CA LEU A 279 11.68 -19.87 10.28
C LEU A 279 11.89 -18.44 9.79
N ALA A 280 12.38 -17.55 10.65
CA ALA A 280 12.65 -16.16 10.30
C ALA A 280 13.60 -16.03 9.10
N ARG A 281 14.70 -16.82 9.07
CA ARG A 281 15.63 -16.84 7.93
C ARG A 281 14.97 -17.35 6.66
N GLN A 282 14.24 -18.46 6.74
CA GLN A 282 13.58 -19.04 5.58
C GLN A 282 12.53 -18.09 4.98
N LEU A 283 11.73 -17.42 5.80
CA LEU A 283 10.75 -16.42 5.33
C LEU A 283 11.42 -15.28 4.56
N VAL A 284 12.60 -14.83 5.00
CA VAL A 284 13.37 -13.79 4.33
C VAL A 284 13.99 -14.28 3.03
N GLU A 285 14.59 -15.47 3.03
CA GLU A 285 15.20 -16.07 1.85
C GLU A 285 14.17 -16.28 0.73
N GLU A 286 13.03 -16.90 1.06
CA GLU A 286 11.94 -17.11 0.10
C GLU A 286 11.30 -15.79 -0.34
N GLY A 287 11.07 -14.86 0.60
CA GLY A 287 10.52 -13.55 0.28
C GLY A 287 11.41 -12.74 -0.66
N ARG A 288 12.75 -12.80 -0.49
CA ARG A 288 13.70 -12.17 -1.41
C ARG A 288 13.74 -12.84 -2.77
N ALA A 289 13.63 -14.17 -2.83
CA ALA A 289 13.55 -14.90 -4.09
C ALA A 289 12.28 -14.55 -4.88
N GLN A 290 11.16 -14.30 -4.19
CA GLN A 290 9.93 -13.79 -4.78
C GLN A 290 10.08 -12.34 -5.24
N LEU A 291 10.68 -11.48 -4.41
CA LEU A 291 10.92 -10.08 -4.71
C LEU A 291 11.77 -9.87 -5.96
N ALA A 292 12.79 -10.70 -6.16
CA ALA A 292 13.69 -10.63 -7.32
C ALA A 292 13.00 -10.88 -8.67
N ARG A 293 11.73 -11.35 -8.66
CA ARG A 293 10.92 -11.55 -9.86
C ARG A 293 10.01 -10.35 -10.17
N LEU A 294 10.02 -9.31 -9.35
CA LEU A 294 9.25 -8.09 -9.57
C LEU A 294 10.14 -7.07 -10.27
N SER A 295 9.64 -6.47 -11.35
CA SER A 295 10.36 -5.47 -12.12
C SER A 295 9.43 -4.34 -12.56
N TRP A 296 9.90 -3.11 -12.42
CA TRP A 296 9.21 -1.94 -12.99
C TRP A 296 9.14 -2.02 -14.51
N ASP A 297 10.13 -2.63 -15.18
CA ASP A 297 10.13 -2.81 -16.63
C ASP A 297 8.99 -3.73 -17.08
N GLU A 298 8.75 -4.83 -16.35
CA GLU A 298 7.64 -5.73 -16.65
C GLU A 298 6.29 -5.05 -16.42
N SER A 299 6.15 -4.29 -15.34
CA SER A 299 4.93 -3.53 -15.04
C SER A 299 4.68 -2.43 -16.08
N ALA A 300 5.72 -1.69 -16.49
CA ALA A 300 5.64 -0.69 -17.53
C ALA A 300 5.27 -1.31 -18.89
N GLN A 301 5.87 -2.44 -19.25
CA GLN A 301 5.55 -3.14 -20.49
C GLN A 301 4.09 -3.57 -20.55
N ARG A 302 3.52 -4.09 -19.45
CA ARG A 302 2.09 -4.43 -19.38
C ARG A 302 1.18 -3.22 -19.63
N ILE A 303 1.56 -2.06 -19.12
CA ILE A 303 0.82 -0.81 -19.34
C ILE A 303 0.92 -0.38 -20.82
N VAL A 304 2.12 -0.45 -21.40
CA VAL A 304 2.37 -0.12 -22.81
C VAL A 304 1.58 -1.05 -23.75
N ASP A 305 1.56 -2.34 -23.47
CA ASP A 305 0.79 -3.34 -24.25
C ASP A 305 -0.72 -3.06 -24.18
N ALA A 306 -1.21 -2.63 -23.02
CA ALA A 306 -2.60 -2.20 -22.85
C ALA A 306 -2.91 -0.90 -23.61
N TYR A 307 -1.98 0.06 -23.67
CA TYR A 307 -2.14 1.21 -24.56
C TYR A 307 -2.25 0.79 -26.02
N ALA A 308 -1.36 -0.09 -26.48
CA ALA A 308 -1.35 -0.56 -27.86
C ALA A 308 -2.67 -1.23 -28.24
N SER A 309 -3.13 -2.16 -27.39
CA SER A 309 -4.30 -2.99 -27.67
C SER A 309 -5.63 -2.22 -27.57
N VAL A 310 -5.76 -1.29 -26.62
CA VAL A 310 -7.01 -0.58 -26.38
C VAL A 310 -7.11 0.70 -27.23
N ALA A 311 -6.01 1.41 -27.45
CA ALA A 311 -5.99 2.64 -28.22
C ALA A 311 -5.59 2.43 -29.70
N GLY A 312 -5.17 1.23 -30.09
CA GLY A 312 -4.69 0.96 -31.45
C GLY A 312 -3.38 1.71 -31.78
N LEU A 313 -2.60 2.06 -30.77
CA LEU A 313 -1.38 2.85 -30.91
C LEU A 313 -0.18 1.96 -31.27
N ASP A 314 0.63 2.39 -32.24
CA ASP A 314 1.91 1.76 -32.55
C ASP A 314 3.00 2.24 -31.57
N VAL A 315 3.04 1.63 -30.39
CA VAL A 315 4.01 1.97 -29.33
C VAL A 315 5.40 1.38 -29.58
N ALA A 316 5.55 0.43 -30.49
CA ALA A 316 6.85 -0.18 -30.80
C ALA A 316 7.82 0.82 -31.49
N GLY A 317 7.30 1.82 -32.18
CA GLY A 317 8.09 2.87 -32.83
C GLY A 317 8.55 4.02 -31.93
N ALA A 318 7.98 4.15 -30.72
CA ALA A 318 8.26 5.27 -29.81
C ALA A 318 9.43 5.00 -28.85
N ALA A 319 9.67 3.75 -28.47
CA ALA A 319 10.79 3.35 -27.60
C ALA A 319 12.18 3.45 -28.29
N ALA A 320 12.21 3.71 -29.59
CA ALA A 320 13.43 3.80 -30.40
C ALA A 320 13.85 5.25 -30.72
N ARG A 321 13.24 6.27 -30.09
CA ARG A 321 13.58 7.70 -30.30
C ARG A 321 14.05 8.37 -29.02
#